data_AF-A0A3N4V1V9-F1
#
_entry.id   AF-A0A3N4V1V9-F1
#
_cell.length_a   1.000
_cell.length_b   1.000
_cell.length_c   1.000
_cell.angle_alpha   90.00
_cell.angle_beta   90.00
_cell.angle_gamma   90.00
#
_symmetry.space_group_name_H-M   'P 1'
#
loop_
_entity.id
_entity.type
_entity.pdbx_description
1 polymer ?
#
loop_
_entity_poly.entity_id
_entity_poly.type
_entity_poly.pdbx_seq_one_letter_code
_entity_poly.pdbx_strand_id
1 'polypeptide(L)'
;MTDTSSGPRPVVVTLDVTDDDVYAVLVNSLREAADRGAWDAEREGEMTNPNDDWAEDQERKAQIARELAANIETQVDALSTAPKKEQS
;
A
#
# COMPACT_ATOMS: atom_id res chain seq x y z
N MET A 1 -15.85 -31.56 8.16
CA MET A 1 -14.71 -30.62 8.30
C MET A 1 -15.26 -29.25 7.94
N THR A 2 -15.27 -28.31 8.88
CA THR A 2 -15.83 -26.98 8.68
C THR A 2 -14.91 -26.15 7.80
N ASP A 3 -15.48 -25.68 6.70
CA ASP A 3 -14.89 -24.71 5.78
C ASP A 3 -14.51 -23.44 6.57
N THR A 4 -13.22 -23.29 6.86
CA THR A 4 -12.68 -22.07 7.44
C THR A 4 -12.76 -20.98 6.38
N SER A 5 -13.85 -20.21 6.48
CA SER A 5 -14.10 -18.93 5.82
C SER A 5 -12.80 -18.23 5.41
N SER A 6 -12.49 -18.30 4.13
CA SER A 6 -11.39 -17.56 3.50
C SER A 6 -11.86 -16.13 3.22
N GLY A 7 -12.28 -15.43 4.27
CA GLY A 7 -12.54 -13.99 4.19
C GLY A 7 -11.21 -13.24 3.98
N PRO A 8 -11.24 -12.04 3.38
CA PRO A 8 -10.05 -11.20 3.26
C PRO A 8 -9.47 -10.99 4.65
N ARG A 9 -8.25 -11.51 4.87
CA ARG A 9 -7.54 -11.34 6.13
C ARG A 9 -6.97 -9.93 6.16
N PRO A 10 -7.34 -9.09 7.14
CA PRO A 10 -6.72 -7.78 7.27
C PRO A 10 -5.23 -7.97 7.54
N VAL A 11 -4.40 -7.36 6.69
CA VAL A 11 -2.95 -7.27 6.94
C VAL A 11 -2.74 -6.11 7.89
N VAL A 12 -2.34 -6.42 9.13
CA VAL A 12 -2.00 -5.41 10.14
C VAL A 12 -0.49 -5.23 10.12
N VAL A 13 -0.04 -4.04 9.76
CA VAL A 13 1.37 -3.64 9.80
C VAL A 13 1.56 -2.70 10.99
N THR A 14 2.38 -3.09 11.95
CA THR A 14 2.77 -2.24 13.08
C THR A 14 4.18 -1.72 12.80
N LEU A 15 4.31 -0.42 12.54
CA LEU A 15 5.60 0.26 12.44
C LEU A 15 5.89 0.97 13.75
N ASP A 16 7.08 0.77 14.29
CA ASP A 16 7.61 1.59 15.37
C ASP A 16 8.25 2.83 14.72
N VAL A 17 7.47 3.91 14.66
CA VAL A 17 7.83 5.16 13.96
C VAL A 17 8.63 6.05 14.91
N THR A 18 9.80 5.57 15.36
CA THR A 18 10.72 6.39 16.15
C THR A 18 11.72 7.15 15.28
N ASP A 19 11.92 6.72 14.04
CA ASP A 19 12.77 7.37 13.04
C ASP A 19 11.94 7.75 11.82
N ASP A 20 11.94 9.05 11.48
CA ASP A 20 11.25 9.62 10.32
C ASP A 20 11.63 8.91 9.00
N ASP A 21 12.83 8.31 8.96
CA ASP A 21 13.36 7.63 7.78
C ASP A 21 12.64 6.30 7.46
N VAL A 22 12.12 5.59 8.46
CA VAL A 22 11.58 4.23 8.28
C VAL A 22 10.22 4.24 7.57
N TYR A 23 9.33 5.15 7.95
CA TYR A 23 8.04 5.27 7.25
C TYR A 23 8.24 5.86 5.85
N ALA A 24 9.20 6.77 5.66
CA ALA A 24 9.54 7.33 4.36
C ALA A 24 10.01 6.24 3.37
N VAL A 25 10.87 5.32 3.84
CA VAL A 25 11.30 4.14 3.04
C VAL A 25 10.10 3.24 2.70
N LEU A 26 9.20 2.99 3.64
CA LEU A 26 8.01 2.17 3.39
C LEU A 26 7.07 2.83 2.37
N VAL A 27 6.77 4.11 2.54
CA VAL A 27 5.93 4.89 1.62
C VAL A 27 6.54 4.93 0.23
N ASN A 28 7.85 5.16 0.11
CA ASN A 28 8.53 5.13 -1.18
C ASN A 28 8.49 3.74 -1.82
N SER A 29 8.73 2.68 -1.05
CA SER A 29 8.65 1.30 -1.56
C SER A 29 7.26 0.94 -2.08
N LEU A 30 6.20 1.41 -1.38
CA LEU A 30 4.82 1.21 -1.81
C LEU A 30 4.49 2.00 -3.09
N ARG A 31 4.98 3.23 -3.21
CA ARG A 31 4.86 4.04 -4.43
C ARG A 31 5.57 3.40 -5.61
N GLU A 32 6.82 2.98 -5.44
CA GLU A 32 7.59 2.28 -6.48
C GLU A 32 6.91 0.99 -6.93
N ALA A 33 6.38 0.20 -6.00
CA ALA A 33 5.64 -1.02 -6.33
C ALA A 33 4.35 -0.70 -7.11
N ALA A 34 3.66 0.39 -6.77
CA ALA A 34 2.46 0.82 -7.48
C ALA A 34 2.76 1.30 -8.90
N ASP A 35 3.78 2.13 -9.06
CA ASP A 35 4.19 2.64 -10.37
C ASP A 35 4.68 1.51 -11.26
N ARG A 36 5.40 0.55 -10.69
CA ARG A 36 5.82 -0.65 -11.39
C ARG A 36 4.64 -1.51 -11.85
N GLY A 37 3.67 -1.75 -10.97
CA GLY A 37 2.47 -2.52 -11.31
C GLY A 37 1.63 -1.84 -12.41
N ALA A 38 1.47 -0.52 -12.35
CA ALA A 38 0.77 0.24 -13.39
C ALA A 38 1.50 0.17 -14.74
N TRP A 39 2.83 0.34 -14.75
CA TRP A 39 3.63 0.22 -15.97
C TRP A 39 3.59 -1.19 -16.56
N ASP A 40 3.66 -2.21 -15.71
CA ASP A 40 3.57 -3.61 -16.14
C ASP A 40 2.18 -3.93 -16.74
N ALA A 41 1.09 -3.37 -16.19
CA ALA A 41 -0.27 -3.48 -16.74
C ALA A 41 -0.41 -2.78 -18.11
N GLU A 42 0.07 -1.54 -18.23
CA GLU A 42 0.06 -0.78 -19.49
C GLU A 42 0.80 -1.56 -20.59
N ARG A 43 1.98 -2.09 -20.27
CA ARG A 43 2.80 -2.86 -21.22
C ARG A 43 2.14 -4.16 -21.67
N GLU A 44 1.37 -4.82 -20.80
CA GLU A 44 0.62 -6.03 -21.17
C GLU A 44 -0.47 -5.71 -22.19
N GLY A 45 -1.16 -4.57 -22.04
CA GLY A 45 -2.16 -4.11 -23.00
C GLY A 45 -1.61 -3.80 -24.40
N GLU A 46 -0.30 -3.58 -24.53
CA GLU A 46 0.39 -3.39 -25.82
C GLU A 46 0.75 -4.72 -26.53
N MET A 47 0.56 -5.87 -25.88
CA MET A 47 0.90 -7.17 -26.45
C MET A 47 -0.10 -7.61 -27.52
N THR A 48 0.36 -8.48 -28.42
CA THR A 48 -0.49 -9.05 -29.50
C THR A 48 -1.57 -9.99 -28.95
N ASN A 49 -1.37 -10.55 -27.76
CA ASN A 49 -2.33 -11.37 -27.05
C ASN A 49 -2.25 -11.02 -25.55
N PRO A 50 -2.89 -9.92 -25.13
CA PRO A 50 -2.81 -9.43 -23.76
C PRO A 50 -3.50 -10.40 -22.78
N ASN A 51 -2.97 -10.47 -21.57
CA ASN A 51 -3.62 -11.12 -20.44
C ASN A 51 -4.35 -10.09 -19.57
N ASP A 52 -5.60 -9.81 -19.93
CA ASP A 52 -6.43 -8.79 -19.29
C ASP A 52 -6.60 -9.05 -17.78
N ASP A 53 -6.85 -10.30 -17.37
CA ASP A 53 -7.01 -10.67 -15.95
C ASP A 53 -5.74 -10.36 -15.12
N TRP A 54 -4.56 -10.55 -15.72
CA TRP A 54 -3.29 -10.25 -15.07
C TRP A 54 -3.04 -8.74 -15.00
N ALA A 55 -3.33 -8.00 -16.07
CA ALA A 55 -3.19 -6.55 -16.11
C ALA A 55 -4.11 -5.88 -15.08
N GLU A 56 -5.37 -6.32 -14.98
CA GLU A 56 -6.32 -5.87 -13.94
C GLU A 56 -5.82 -6.21 -12.52
N ASP A 57 -5.18 -7.35 -12.30
CA ASP A 57 -4.57 -7.69 -11.01
C ASP A 57 -3.39 -6.77 -10.65
N GLN A 58 -2.56 -6.39 -11.63
CA GLN A 58 -1.48 -5.43 -11.39
C GLN A 58 -2.01 -4.02 -11.08
N GLU A 59 -3.03 -3.56 -11.81
CA GLU A 59 -3.66 -2.26 -11.56
C GLU A 59 -4.30 -2.20 -10.17
N ARG A 60 -5.02 -3.26 -9.78
CA ARG A 60 -5.60 -3.37 -8.43
C ARG A 60 -4.53 -3.36 -7.35
N LYS A 61 -3.42 -4.08 -7.52
CA LYS A 61 -2.30 -4.07 -6.56
C LYS A 61 -1.66 -2.69 -6.46
N ALA A 62 -1.50 -2.00 -7.59
CA ALA A 62 -0.99 -0.64 -7.62
C ALA A 62 -1.90 0.33 -6.87
N GLN A 63 -3.22 0.21 -7.06
CA GLN A 63 -4.19 1.01 -6.33
C GLN A 63 -4.11 0.76 -4.81
N ILE A 64 -4.09 -0.51 -4.38
CA ILE A 64 -3.97 -0.87 -2.95
C ILE A 64 -2.68 -0.29 -2.34
N ALA A 65 -1.56 -0.37 -3.06
CA ALA A 65 -0.29 0.16 -2.59
C ALA A 65 -0.31 1.69 -2.43
N ARG A 66 -0.94 2.42 -3.36
CA ARG A 66 -1.15 3.88 -3.27
C ARG A 66 -2.03 4.25 -2.08
N GLU A 67 -3.15 3.55 -1.90
CA GLU A 67 -4.06 3.76 -0.77
C GLU A 67 -3.37 3.51 0.58
N LEU A 68 -2.55 2.46 0.66
CA LEU A 68 -1.77 2.14 1.85
C LEU A 68 -0.72 3.22 2.15
N ALA A 69 0.00 3.70 1.13
CA ALA A 69 0.97 4.78 1.27
C ALA A 69 0.31 6.07 1.81
N ALA A 70 -0.81 6.49 1.22
CA ALA A 70 -1.56 7.68 1.65
C ALA A 70 -2.10 7.54 3.08
N ASN A 71 -2.54 6.34 3.47
CA ASN A 71 -3.04 6.08 4.82
C ASN A 71 -1.90 6.16 5.86
N ILE A 72 -0.72 5.62 5.54
CA ILE A 72 0.47 5.73 6.41
C ILE A 72 0.86 7.19 6.58
N GLU A 73 0.95 7.97 5.48
CA GLU A 73 1.27 9.40 5.54
C GLU A 73 0.25 10.17 6.41
N THR A 74 -1.04 9.91 6.22
CA THR A 74 -2.11 10.54 7.02
C THR A 74 -1.98 10.22 8.52
N GLN A 75 -1.65 8.96 8.86
CA GLN A 75 -1.47 8.55 10.25
C GLN A 75 -0.22 9.19 10.87
N VAL A 76 0.88 9.30 10.13
CA VAL A 76 2.11 9.96 10.59
C VAL A 76 1.89 11.46 10.80
N ASP A 77 1.21 12.13 9.88
CA ASP A 77 0.86 13.55 10.02
C ASP A 77 -0.04 13.78 11.24
N ALA A 78 -1.03 12.91 11.47
CA ALA A 78 -1.91 12.97 12.63
C ALA A 78 -1.16 12.78 13.95
N LEU A 79 -0.14 11.91 14.00
CA LEU A 79 0.73 11.72 15.17
C LEU A 79 1.64 12.93 15.41
N SER A 80 2.15 13.54 14.34
CA SER A 80 3.03 14.71 14.40
C SER A 80 2.30 15.99 14.82
N THR A 81 1.01 16.09 14.49
CA THR A 81 0.13 17.23 14.81
C THR A 81 -0.70 17.03 16.07
N ALA A 82 -0.70 15.82 16.65
CA ALA A 82 -1.39 15.55 17.90
C ALA A 82 -0.89 16.53 18.97
N PRO A 83 -1.78 17.31 19.61
CA PRO A 83 -1.36 18.21 20.68
C PRO A 83 -0.67 17.36 21.72
N LYS A 84 0.59 17.68 22.02
CA LYS A 84 1.32 17.10 23.16
C LYS A 84 0.45 17.37 24.38
N LYS A 85 -0.37 16.39 24.76
CA LYS A 85 -1.11 16.45 26.01
C LYS A 85 -0.05 16.67 27.07
N GLU A 86 -0.15 17.84 27.69
CA GLU A 86 0.68 18.30 28.78
C GLU A 86 0.93 17.12 29.71
N GLN A 87 2.17 16.64 29.73
CA GLN A 87 2.68 15.90 30.87
C GLN A 87 2.73 16.93 32.01
N SER A 88 1.64 17.01 32.77
CA SER A 88 1.63 17.50 34.15
C SER A 88 1.51 16.30 35.08
#